data_AF-A0A7W1YWZ0-F1
#
_entry.id   AF-A0A7W1YWZ0-F1
#
_cell.length_a   1.000
_cell.length_b   1.000
_cell.length_c   1.000
_cell.angle_alpha   90.00
_cell.angle_beta   90.00
_cell.angle_gamma   90.00
#
_symmetry.space_group_name_H-M   'P 1'
#
loop_
_entity.id
_entity.type
_entity.pdbx_description
1 polymer ?
#
loop_
_entity_poly.entity_id
_entity_poly.type
_entity_poly.pdbx_seq_one_letter_code
_entity_poly.pdbx_strand_id
1 'polypeptide(L)'
;MTWRVSAAVAIGLLGLTQMAGDSLGIRALKGIGAASALAPCPKVFCDVNGLEGFASTFTLELESRAGTRSEIRITPELYGRLRGPYNRRNAYGAVLSFAPKLPPRLWQPVYRYGWSRGGPLRREINLPNDIESITTVVRTQTRGRADVWRLTAPEDAK
;
A
#
# COMPACT_ATOMS: atom_id res chain seq x y z
N MET A 1 31.41 2.77 32.14
CA MET A 1 30.06 2.77 31.53
C MET A 1 29.27 1.61 32.14
N THR A 2 28.08 1.84 32.71
CA THR A 2 27.29 0.76 33.30
C THR A 2 26.70 -0.13 32.21
N TRP A 3 26.40 -1.40 32.51
CA TRP A 3 25.87 -2.35 31.52
C TRP A 3 24.59 -1.82 30.83
N ARG A 4 23.76 -1.07 31.57
CA ARG A 4 22.54 -0.43 31.07
C ARG A 4 22.82 0.60 29.98
N VAL A 5 23.88 1.40 30.15
CA VAL A 5 24.27 2.40 29.16
C VAL A 5 24.81 1.71 27.91
N SER A 6 25.63 0.66 28.07
CA SER A 6 26.11 -0.14 26.94
C SER A 6 24.96 -0.79 26.15
N ALA A 7 23.97 -1.36 26.84
CA ALA A 7 22.78 -1.93 26.22
C ALA A 7 21.95 -0.88 25.48
N ALA A 8 21.73 0.29 26.08
CA ALA A 8 21.00 1.39 25.45
C ALA A 8 21.69 1.89 24.18
N VAL A 9 23.01 2.05 24.21
CA VAL A 9 23.81 2.44 23.03
C VAL A 9 23.71 1.38 21.93
N ALA A 10 23.83 0.09 22.28
CA ALA A 10 23.73 -1.00 21.31
C ALA A 10 22.35 -1.04 20.62
N ILE A 11 21.26 -0.91 21.41
CA ILE A 11 19.89 -0.84 20.87
C ILE A 11 19.70 0.39 20.00
N GLY A 12 20.20 1.56 20.42
CA GLY A 12 20.11 2.78 19.62
C GLY A 12 20.85 2.67 18.29
N LEU A 13 22.08 2.17 18.30
CA LEU A 13 22.86 1.94 17.09
C LEU A 13 22.16 0.95 16.16
N LEU A 14 21.68 -0.18 16.70
CA LEU A 14 20.92 -1.17 15.93
C LEU A 14 19.65 -0.53 15.34
N GLY A 15 18.91 0.24 16.14
CA GLY A 15 17.68 0.92 15.75
C GLY A 15 17.86 1.91 14.61
N LEU A 16 19.05 2.51 14.48
CA LEU A 16 19.38 3.45 13.41
C LEU A 16 19.90 2.79 12.12
N THR A 17 20.30 1.51 12.17
CA THR A 17 20.90 0.83 11.00
C THR A 17 20.02 0.84 9.77
N GLN A 18 18.69 0.66 9.92
CA GLN A 18 17.79 0.64 8.77
C GLN A 18 17.70 2.01 8.09
N MET A 19 17.65 3.10 8.87
CA MET A 19 17.63 4.47 8.34
C MET A 19 18.98 4.86 7.74
N ALA A 20 20.09 4.56 8.43
CA ALA A 20 21.43 4.85 7.93
C ALA A 20 21.71 4.08 6.62
N GLY A 21 21.34 2.80 6.54
CA GLY A 21 21.48 2.00 5.33
C GLY A 21 20.61 2.51 4.17
N ASP A 22 19.45 3.08 4.46
CA ASP A 22 18.59 3.71 3.45
C ASP A 22 19.18 5.02 2.94
N SER A 23 19.58 5.93 3.83
CA SER A 23 20.16 7.24 3.48
C SER A 23 21.51 7.13 2.78
N LEU A 24 22.33 6.13 3.13
CA LEU A 24 23.64 5.88 2.54
C LEU A 24 23.58 4.94 1.31
N GLY A 25 22.40 4.39 0.98
CA GLY A 25 22.24 3.44 -0.13
C GLY A 25 22.86 2.04 0.13
N ILE A 26 23.22 1.72 1.37
CA ILE A 26 23.87 0.46 1.76
C ILE A 26 22.81 -0.62 2.06
N ARG A 27 22.50 -1.45 1.06
CA ARG A 27 21.45 -2.50 1.14
C ARG A 27 21.66 -3.49 2.28
N ALA A 28 22.91 -3.91 2.54
CA ALA A 28 23.21 -4.87 3.60
C ALA A 28 22.88 -4.31 4.99
N LEU A 29 23.28 -3.06 5.26
CA LEU A 29 23.00 -2.37 6.52
C LEU A 29 21.50 -2.17 6.73
N LYS A 30 20.78 -1.77 5.67
CA LYS A 30 19.33 -1.67 5.67
C LYS A 30 18.66 -3.02 5.95
N GLY A 31 19.17 -4.09 5.35
CA GLY A 31 18.68 -5.45 5.52
C GLY A 31 18.85 -5.98 6.94
N ILE A 32 20.01 -5.73 7.57
CA ILE A 32 20.29 -6.09 8.97
C ILE A 32 19.30 -5.38 9.89
N GLY A 33 19.11 -4.07 9.71
CA GLY A 33 18.13 -3.31 10.47
C GLY A 33 16.71 -3.85 10.32
N ALA A 34 16.28 -4.10 9.08
CA ALA A 34 14.95 -4.66 8.79
C ALA A 34 14.74 -6.06 9.39
N ALA A 35 15.73 -6.94 9.31
CA ALA A 35 15.66 -8.30 9.84
C ALA A 35 15.62 -8.33 11.38
N SER A 36 16.20 -7.33 12.03
CA SER A 36 16.22 -7.24 13.50
C SER A 36 14.84 -6.96 14.11
N ALA A 37 13.90 -6.41 13.34
CA ALA A 37 12.62 -5.83 13.81
C ALA A 37 12.74 -4.70 14.85
N LEU A 38 13.96 -4.36 15.30
CA LEU A 38 14.27 -3.33 16.29
C LEU A 38 14.58 -1.97 15.66
N ALA A 39 14.73 -1.91 14.34
CA ALA A 39 15.14 -0.72 13.60
C ALA A 39 14.02 -0.21 12.67
N PRO A 40 12.87 0.26 13.19
CA PRO A 40 11.77 0.69 12.34
C PRO A 40 12.18 1.84 11.41
N CYS A 41 11.81 1.74 10.14
CA CYS A 41 11.93 2.84 9.18
C CYS A 41 10.53 3.38 8.89
N PRO A 42 10.15 4.56 9.45
CA PRO A 42 8.77 5.06 9.41
C PRO A 42 8.44 5.67 8.03
N LYS A 43 8.43 4.85 6.98
CA LYS A 43 8.19 5.29 5.59
C LYS A 43 6.72 5.49 5.23
N VAL A 44 5.79 5.14 6.14
CA VAL A 44 4.35 5.10 5.83
C VAL A 44 3.74 6.47 5.52
N PHE A 45 4.41 7.57 5.85
CA PHE A 45 4.04 8.94 5.51
C PHE A 45 5.05 9.64 4.59
N CYS A 46 6.03 8.91 4.07
CA CYS A 46 7.07 9.47 3.22
C CYS A 46 6.71 9.34 1.74
N ASP A 47 7.37 10.15 0.93
CA ASP A 47 7.45 9.93 -0.50
C ASP A 47 8.20 8.62 -0.80
N VAL A 48 7.60 7.79 -1.64
CA VAL A 48 8.22 6.57 -2.18
C VAL A 48 8.36 6.75 -3.68
N ASN A 49 9.50 7.30 -4.11
CA ASN A 49 9.85 7.49 -5.52
C ASN A 49 8.76 8.23 -6.31
N GLY A 50 8.26 9.34 -5.77
CA GLY A 50 7.21 10.15 -6.39
C GLY A 50 5.79 9.84 -5.90
N LEU A 51 5.61 8.80 -5.08
CA LEU A 51 4.30 8.41 -4.55
C LEU A 51 4.24 8.67 -3.05
N GLU A 52 3.46 9.68 -2.67
CA GLU A 52 3.12 9.96 -1.28
C GLU A 52 1.69 9.48 -1.01
N GLY A 53 1.55 8.31 -0.40
CA GLY A 53 0.25 7.67 -0.21
C GLY A 53 -0.73 8.51 0.61
N PHE A 54 -0.24 9.23 1.62
CA PHE A 54 -1.08 10.07 2.50
C PHE A 54 -1.72 11.24 1.77
N ALA A 55 -0.98 11.91 0.89
CA ALA A 55 -1.50 13.02 0.08
C ALA A 55 -2.26 12.56 -1.17
N SER A 56 -2.32 11.27 -1.47
CA SER A 56 -2.94 10.78 -2.70
C SER A 56 -4.43 10.54 -2.53
N THR A 57 -5.18 10.71 -3.63
CA THR A 57 -6.59 10.32 -3.72
C THR A 57 -6.73 9.01 -4.46
N PHE A 58 -7.67 8.18 -4.01
CA PHE A 58 -7.91 6.85 -4.54
C PHE A 58 -9.34 6.77 -5.08
N THR A 59 -9.48 6.49 -6.37
CA THR A 59 -10.78 6.33 -7.04
C THR A 59 -10.85 4.96 -7.69
N LEU A 60 -11.98 4.29 -7.56
CA LEU A 60 -12.31 3.10 -8.32
C LEU A 60 -13.10 3.55 -9.56
N GLU A 61 -12.56 3.31 -10.74
CA GLU A 61 -13.31 3.38 -11.99
C GLU A 61 -13.87 1.99 -12.29
N LEU A 62 -15.19 1.94 -12.53
CA LEU A 62 -15.96 0.73 -12.66
C LEU A 62 -16.64 0.71 -14.04
N GLU A 63 -16.66 -0.46 -14.66
CA GLU A 63 -17.40 -0.70 -15.90
C GLU A 63 -18.33 -1.89 -15.70
N SER A 64 -19.63 -1.68 -15.91
CA SER A 64 -20.62 -2.75 -15.88
C SER A 64 -20.68 -3.49 -17.20
N ARG A 65 -21.28 -4.69 -17.19
CA ARG A 65 -21.55 -5.47 -18.40
C ARG A 65 -22.35 -4.71 -19.46
N ALA A 66 -23.21 -3.77 -19.04
CA ALA A 66 -23.99 -2.94 -19.95
C ALA A 66 -23.18 -1.78 -20.58
N GLY A 67 -21.88 -1.68 -20.26
CA GLY A 67 -21.01 -0.58 -20.68
C GLY A 67 -21.17 0.70 -19.85
N THR A 68 -21.95 0.66 -18.77
CA THR A 68 -22.12 1.81 -17.88
C THR A 68 -20.85 2.03 -17.08
N ARG A 69 -20.28 3.23 -17.18
CA ARG A 69 -19.12 3.65 -16.40
C ARG A 69 -19.56 4.41 -15.16
N SER A 70 -18.92 4.12 -14.04
CA SER A 70 -19.12 4.84 -12.78
C SER A 70 -17.83 4.94 -11.99
N GLU A 71 -17.79 5.89 -11.06
CA GLU A 71 -16.62 6.11 -10.21
C GLU A 71 -17.02 6.11 -8.74
N ILE A 72 -16.17 5.50 -7.91
CA ILE A 72 -16.32 5.51 -6.45
C ILE A 72 -15.02 6.00 -5.83
N ARG A 73 -15.07 7.10 -5.08
CA ARG A 73 -13.92 7.57 -4.30
C ARG A 73 -13.77 6.73 -3.02
N ILE A 74 -12.56 6.24 -2.76
CA ILE A 74 -12.23 5.59 -1.49
C ILE A 74 -11.99 6.68 -0.44
N THR A 75 -13.00 6.94 0.38
CA THR A 75 -12.92 7.87 1.52
C THR A 75 -12.58 7.14 2.82
N PRO A 76 -12.20 7.83 3.90
CA PRO A 76 -12.03 7.21 5.21
C PRO A 76 -13.28 6.44 5.68
N GLU A 77 -14.47 6.96 5.39
CA GLU A 77 -15.75 6.33 5.75
C GLU A 77 -15.98 5.04 4.94
N LEU A 78 -15.64 5.04 3.65
CA LEU A 78 -15.73 3.83 2.82
C LEU A 78 -14.69 2.80 3.24
N TYR A 79 -13.44 3.22 3.46
CA TYR A 79 -12.35 2.37 3.92
C TYR A 79 -12.63 1.79 5.31
N GLY A 80 -13.31 2.55 6.18
CA GLY A 80 -13.76 2.11 7.50
C GLY A 80 -14.74 0.94 7.48
N ARG A 81 -15.40 0.67 6.34
CA ARG A 81 -16.27 -0.50 6.17
C ARG A 81 -15.50 -1.82 6.02
N LEU A 82 -14.19 -1.75 5.73
CA LEU A 82 -13.36 -2.94 5.64
C LEU A 82 -13.29 -3.65 7.01
N ARG A 83 -13.65 -4.93 7.02
CA ARG A 83 -13.80 -5.74 8.23
C ARG A 83 -12.49 -6.41 8.63
N GLY A 84 -12.48 -7.01 9.82
CA GLY A 84 -11.38 -7.86 10.28
C GLY A 84 -10.20 -7.10 10.89
N PRO A 85 -9.11 -7.82 11.23
CA PRO A 85 -8.01 -7.27 12.00
C PRO A 85 -7.20 -6.24 11.21
N TYR A 86 -6.46 -5.40 11.94
CA TYR A 86 -5.59 -4.36 11.39
C TYR A 86 -4.67 -4.86 10.26
N ASN A 87 -3.98 -5.99 10.46
CA ASN A 87 -3.04 -6.56 9.48
C ASN A 87 -3.70 -6.86 8.12
N ARG A 88 -4.96 -7.33 8.14
CA ARG A 88 -5.73 -7.58 6.91
C ARG A 88 -6.05 -6.29 6.18
N ARG A 89 -6.55 -5.29 6.91
CA ARG A 89 -6.87 -3.97 6.34
C ARG A 89 -5.62 -3.33 5.74
N ASN A 90 -4.49 -3.43 6.44
CA ASN A 90 -3.21 -2.97 5.94
C ASN A 90 -2.69 -3.72 4.73
N ALA A 91 -2.92 -5.04 4.62
CA ALA A 91 -2.51 -5.77 3.42
C ALA A 91 -3.21 -5.22 2.17
N TYR A 92 -4.53 -4.99 2.24
CA TYR A 92 -5.27 -4.37 1.14
C TYR A 92 -4.92 -2.90 0.95
N GLY A 93 -4.85 -2.12 2.04
CA GLY A 93 -4.49 -0.71 2.00
C GLY A 93 -3.11 -0.47 1.40
N ALA A 94 -2.10 -1.25 1.78
CA ALA A 94 -0.76 -1.15 1.21
C ALA A 94 -0.76 -1.45 -0.29
N VAL A 95 -1.54 -2.43 -0.74
CA VAL A 95 -1.67 -2.77 -2.16
C VAL A 95 -2.37 -1.66 -2.93
N LEU A 96 -3.48 -1.11 -2.44
CA LEU A 96 -4.18 0.01 -3.09
C LEU A 96 -3.32 1.28 -3.12
N SER A 97 -2.56 1.53 -2.06
CA SER A 97 -1.77 2.75 -1.89
C SER A 97 -0.41 2.72 -2.57
N PHE A 98 0.28 1.57 -2.61
CA PHE A 98 1.68 1.48 -3.04
C PHE A 98 1.93 0.56 -4.23
N ALA A 99 0.92 -0.15 -4.75
CA ALA A 99 1.08 -0.98 -5.96
C ALA A 99 1.84 -0.30 -7.12
N PRO A 100 1.68 1.01 -7.43
CA PRO A 100 2.43 1.65 -8.51
C PRO A 100 3.95 1.64 -8.33
N LYS A 101 4.44 1.40 -7.11
CA LYS A 101 5.88 1.38 -6.76
C LYS A 101 6.34 0.02 -6.25
N LEU A 102 5.48 -0.99 -6.28
CA LEU A 102 5.80 -2.36 -5.86
C LEU A 102 5.96 -3.29 -7.07
N PRO A 103 6.88 -4.28 -7.00
CA PRO A 103 6.95 -5.35 -7.98
C PRO A 103 5.58 -6.06 -8.12
N PRO A 104 5.12 -6.35 -9.35
CA PRO A 104 3.83 -7.00 -9.62
C PRO A 104 3.53 -8.23 -8.75
N ARG A 105 4.53 -9.10 -8.56
CA ARG A 105 4.45 -10.31 -7.72
C ARG A 105 4.03 -10.06 -6.27
N LEU A 106 4.26 -8.87 -5.73
CA LEU A 106 3.95 -8.53 -4.34
C LEU A 106 2.53 -8.00 -4.16
N TRP A 107 1.92 -7.43 -5.20
CA TRP A 107 0.63 -6.74 -5.08
C TRP A 107 -0.48 -7.35 -5.93
N GLN A 108 -0.17 -7.88 -7.12
CA GLN A 108 -1.19 -8.40 -8.04
C GLN A 108 -2.04 -9.53 -7.45
N PRO A 109 -1.47 -10.54 -6.75
CA PRO A 109 -2.29 -11.62 -6.17
C PRO A 109 -3.30 -11.10 -5.15
N VAL A 110 -2.87 -10.17 -4.29
CA VAL A 110 -3.73 -9.56 -3.26
C VAL A 110 -4.78 -8.66 -3.90
N TYR A 111 -4.40 -7.86 -4.90
CA TYR A 111 -5.31 -6.99 -5.64
C TYR A 111 -6.38 -7.78 -6.39
N ARG A 112 -5.97 -8.83 -7.13
CA ARG A 112 -6.88 -9.74 -7.83
C ARG A 112 -7.81 -10.46 -6.86
N TYR A 113 -7.28 -11.02 -5.78
CA TYR A 113 -8.11 -11.70 -4.79
C TYR A 113 -9.12 -10.75 -4.12
N GLY A 114 -8.70 -9.54 -3.77
CA GLY A 114 -9.58 -8.54 -3.17
C GLY A 114 -10.75 -8.15 -4.07
N TRP A 115 -10.46 -7.97 -5.37
CA TRP A 115 -11.40 -7.50 -6.39
C TRP A 115 -12.00 -8.59 -7.27
N SER A 116 -11.74 -9.87 -7.03
CA SER A 116 -12.36 -10.96 -7.77
C SER A 116 -13.88 -11.01 -7.55
N ARG A 117 -14.60 -11.77 -8.37
CA ARG A 117 -16.03 -12.04 -8.10
C ARG A 117 -16.17 -12.72 -6.74
N GLY A 118 -16.96 -12.12 -5.84
CA GLY A 118 -17.04 -12.57 -4.45
C GLY A 118 -15.76 -12.29 -3.64
N GLY A 119 -14.85 -11.45 -4.11
CA GLY A 119 -13.69 -11.00 -3.36
C GLY A 119 -14.10 -10.17 -2.14
N PRO A 120 -13.28 -10.15 -1.07
CA PRO A 120 -13.60 -9.44 0.16
C PRO A 120 -13.79 -7.94 -0.03
N LEU A 121 -12.98 -7.28 -0.87
CA LEU A 121 -13.12 -5.85 -1.10
C LEU A 121 -14.44 -5.56 -1.82
N ARG A 122 -14.77 -6.30 -2.90
CA ARG A 122 -16.06 -6.15 -3.60
C ARG A 122 -17.25 -6.22 -2.64
N ARG A 123 -17.28 -7.23 -1.77
CA ARG A 123 -18.39 -7.42 -0.82
C ARG A 123 -18.45 -6.31 0.23
N GLU A 124 -17.32 -5.94 0.82
CA GLU A 124 -17.31 -5.03 1.97
C GLU A 124 -17.64 -3.58 1.59
N ILE A 125 -17.37 -3.17 0.35
CA ILE A 125 -17.80 -1.87 -0.18
C ILE A 125 -19.10 -1.94 -0.97
N ASN A 126 -19.79 -3.09 -0.97
CA ASN A 126 -21.08 -3.34 -1.64
C ASN A 126 -21.05 -3.02 -3.15
N LEU A 127 -20.01 -3.46 -3.86
CA LEU A 127 -19.98 -3.31 -5.31
C LEU A 127 -21.06 -4.17 -5.98
N PRO A 128 -21.76 -3.64 -7.01
CA PRO A 128 -22.70 -4.43 -7.80
C PRO A 128 -22.05 -5.65 -8.46
N ASN A 129 -22.83 -6.71 -8.65
CA ASN A 129 -22.33 -7.97 -9.23
C ASN A 129 -22.13 -7.90 -10.75
N ASP A 130 -22.74 -6.93 -11.43
CA ASP A 130 -22.64 -6.70 -12.86
C ASP A 130 -21.38 -5.92 -13.28
N ILE A 131 -20.56 -5.49 -12.31
CA ILE A 131 -19.26 -4.87 -12.57
C ILE A 131 -18.28 -5.90 -13.14
N GLU A 132 -17.80 -5.66 -14.36
CA GLU A 132 -16.85 -6.53 -15.06
C GLU A 132 -15.41 -6.10 -14.81
N SER A 133 -15.12 -4.82 -14.97
CA SER A 133 -13.77 -4.28 -14.77
C SER A 133 -13.71 -3.29 -13.60
N ILE A 134 -12.59 -3.33 -12.87
CA ILE A 134 -12.29 -2.40 -11.76
C ILE A 134 -10.87 -1.89 -11.96
N THR A 135 -10.74 -0.58 -12.09
CA THR A 135 -9.45 0.11 -12.15
C THR A 135 -9.30 1.02 -10.94
N THR A 136 -8.26 0.80 -10.14
CA THR A 136 -7.90 1.73 -9.07
C THR A 136 -7.03 2.84 -9.67
N VAL A 137 -7.47 4.08 -9.51
CA VAL A 137 -6.77 5.28 -9.94
C VAL A 137 -6.23 5.99 -8.72
N VAL A 138 -4.91 6.13 -8.69
CA VAL A 138 -4.18 6.87 -7.66
C VAL A 138 -3.75 8.20 -8.27
N ARG A 139 -4.16 9.32 -7.67
CA ARG A 139 -3.76 10.66 -8.10
C ARG A 139 -3.09 11.37 -6.94
N THR A 140 -1.85 11.82 -7.13
CA THR A 140 -1.12 12.57 -6.10
C THR A 140 -1.74 13.96 -5.89
N GLN A 141 -1.72 14.46 -4.65
CA GLN A 141 -1.95 15.87 -4.33
C GLN A 141 -0.69 16.54 -3.76
N THR A 142 0.47 15.90 -3.86
CA THR A 142 1.73 16.51 -3.42
C THR A 142 2.00 17.77 -4.25
N ARG A 143 2.31 18.88 -3.57
CA ARG A 143 2.56 20.18 -4.21
C ARG A 143 3.61 20.06 -5.32
N GLY A 144 3.29 20.60 -6.50
CA GLY A 144 4.20 20.60 -7.66
C GLY A 144 4.20 19.29 -8.45
N ARG A 145 3.31 18.34 -8.15
CA ARG A 145 3.14 17.09 -8.91
C ARG A 145 1.72 16.93 -9.43
N ALA A 146 1.59 16.12 -10.48
CA ALA A 146 0.31 15.80 -11.12
C ALA A 146 0.24 14.32 -11.57
N ASP A 147 1.07 13.46 -11.00
CA ASP A 147 1.15 12.05 -11.36
C ASP A 147 -0.17 11.31 -11.14
N VAL A 148 -0.49 10.42 -12.08
CA VAL A 148 -1.65 9.53 -12.03
C VAL A 148 -1.20 8.11 -12.35
N TRP A 149 -1.57 7.17 -11.51
CA TRP A 149 -1.33 5.74 -11.71
C TRP A 149 -2.66 5.00 -11.83
N ARG A 150 -2.73 4.08 -12.80
CA ARG A 150 -3.92 3.27 -13.07
C ARG A 150 -3.56 1.81 -12.87
N LEU A 151 -4.30 1.14 -11.99
CA LEU A 151 -4.09 -0.24 -11.62
C LEU A 151 -5.34 -1.03 -12.02
N THR A 152 -5.23 -1.76 -13.12
CA THR A 152 -6.29 -2.67 -13.56
C THR A 152 -5.84 -4.09 -13.26
N ALA A 153 -6.71 -4.86 -12.61
CA ALA A 153 -6.46 -6.30 -12.50
C ALA A 153 -6.55 -6.87 -13.92
N PRO A 154 -5.52 -7.60 -14.41
CA PRO A 154 -5.70 -8.37 -15.63
C PRO A 154 -6.81 -9.40 -15.39
N GLU A 155 -7.67 -9.63 -16.38
CA GLU A 155 -8.64 -10.74 -16.37
C GLU A 155 -7.94 -12.03 -15.96
N ASP A 156 -8.64 -12.83 -15.16
CA ASP A 156 -8.14 -14.02 -14.51
C ASP A 156 -7.30 -14.87 -15.49
N ALA A 157 -5.99 -14.94 -15.25
CA ALA A 157 -5.23 -16.10 -15.68
C ALA A 157 -5.73 -17.25 -14.79
N LYS A 158 -6.55 -18.12 -15.39
CA LYS A 158 -7.03 -19.37 -14.81
C LYS A 158 -5.89 -20.14 -14.12
#